data_AF-A0A1G0Z9Z0-F1
#
_entry.id   AF-A0A1G0Z9Z0-F1
#
_cell.length_a   1.000
_cell.length_b   1.000
_cell.length_c   1.000
_cell.angle_alpha   90.00
_cell.angle_beta   90.00
_cell.angle_gamma   90.00
#
_symmetry.space_group_name_H-M   'P 1'
#
loop_
_entity.id
_entity.type
_entity.pdbx_description
1 polymer ?
#
loop_
_entity_poly.entity_id
_entity_poly.type
_entity_poly.pdbx_seq_one_letter_code
_entity_poly.pdbx_strand_id
1 'polypeptide(L)'
;MNKIKNTVRAAAFVMLCILSSIVYSETVQDGIDTLTAKIEQDKKKAVESELKMLDKIEGLKKTFEEASRSESSLKGQNGLGRIEQMELKAELYGIEKQARKRLEKEFTDLSLTITEWQNCKKNLAEHRQTLRLQQKILDLETKDSSDQQPGAPAVNLDDIKNYEAYDVKKDATLREISAMPEVYGSADMWEQIYKANKNLIKDPAKPVPAGTKLKIPIISQTPKFDDLN
;
A
#
# COMPACT_ATOMS: atom_id res chain seq x y z
N MET A 1 44.35 -29.42 -11.02
CA MET A 1 44.06 -28.00 -11.38
C MET A 1 42.57 -27.63 -11.42
N ASN A 2 41.63 -28.50 -11.83
CA ASN A 2 40.19 -28.12 -11.91
C ASN A 2 39.50 -27.86 -10.56
N LYS A 3 39.87 -28.57 -9.49
CA LYS A 3 39.26 -28.40 -8.16
C LYS A 3 39.44 -26.98 -7.62
N ILE A 4 40.66 -26.44 -7.72
CA ILE A 4 41.02 -25.08 -7.26
C ILE A 4 40.26 -24.00 -8.06
N LYS A 5 40.11 -24.17 -9.38
CA LYS A 5 39.34 -23.24 -10.22
C LYS A 5 37.86 -23.18 -9.83
N ASN A 6 37.27 -24.32 -9.43
CA ASN A 6 35.88 -24.37 -8.99
C ASN A 6 35.69 -23.73 -7.60
N THR A 7 36.61 -23.93 -6.66
CA THR A 7 36.53 -23.30 -5.33
C THR A 7 36.64 -21.78 -5.41
N VAL A 8 37.56 -21.26 -6.23
CA VAL A 8 37.73 -19.81 -6.44
C VAL A 8 36.49 -19.20 -7.10
N ARG A 9 35.87 -19.88 -8.08
CA ARG A 9 34.61 -19.43 -8.69
C ARG A 9 33.45 -19.43 -7.70
N ALA A 10 33.34 -20.45 -6.85
CA ALA A 10 32.31 -20.51 -5.83
C ALA A 10 32.47 -19.38 -4.79
N ALA A 11 33.70 -19.13 -4.33
CA ALA A 11 33.99 -18.04 -3.39
C ALA A 11 33.70 -16.65 -4.01
N ALA A 12 34.08 -16.44 -5.27
CA ALA A 12 33.78 -15.20 -5.98
C ALA A 12 32.27 -14.97 -6.15
N PHE A 13 31.50 -16.03 -6.43
CA PHE A 13 30.04 -15.94 -6.54
C PHE A 13 29.38 -15.59 -5.21
N VAL A 14 29.78 -16.25 -4.12
CA VAL A 14 29.28 -15.94 -2.77
C VAL A 14 29.60 -14.50 -2.37
N MET A 15 30.82 -14.04 -2.64
CA MET A 15 31.22 -12.66 -2.35
C MET A 15 30.40 -11.65 -3.17
N LEU A 16 30.10 -11.94 -4.43
CA LEU A 16 29.25 -11.09 -5.27
C LEU A 16 27.80 -11.01 -4.76
N CYS A 17 27.24 -12.13 -4.29
CA CYS A 17 25.90 -12.18 -3.69
C CYS A 17 25.82 -11.38 -2.39
N ILE A 18 26.84 -11.48 -1.53
CA ILE A 18 26.92 -10.72 -0.27
C ILE A 18 27.01 -9.21 -0.57
N LEU A 19 27.89 -8.80 -1.48
CA LEU A 19 28.04 -7.39 -1.86
C LEU A 19 26.76 -6.83 -2.49
N SER A 20 26.07 -7.60 -3.34
CA SER A 20 24.79 -7.19 -3.91
C SER A 20 23.69 -7.01 -2.85
N SER A 21 23.66 -7.87 -1.82
CA SER A 21 22.68 -7.80 -0.74
C SER A 21 22.94 -6.60 0.18
N ILE A 22 24.22 -6.31 0.47
CA ILE A 22 24.62 -5.15 1.28
C ILE A 22 24.26 -3.84 0.57
N VAL A 23 24.62 -3.70 -0.72
CA VAL A 23 24.30 -2.49 -1.49
C VAL A 23 22.80 -2.28 -1.59
N TYR A 24 22.02 -3.36 -1.78
CA TYR A 24 20.57 -3.25 -1.81
C TYR A 24 19.98 -2.81 -0.47
N SER A 25 20.42 -3.42 0.64
CA SER A 25 19.97 -3.04 2.00
C SER A 25 20.26 -1.57 2.32
N GLU A 26 21.42 -1.05 1.90
CA GLU A 26 21.79 0.35 2.10
C GLU A 26 20.84 1.29 1.32
N THR A 27 20.51 0.95 0.07
CA THR A 27 19.57 1.74 -0.73
C THR A 27 18.13 1.74 -0.18
N VAL A 28 17.70 0.64 0.46
CA VAL A 28 16.39 0.56 1.09
C VAL A 28 16.35 1.43 2.36
N GLN A 29 17.42 1.41 3.15
CA GLN A 29 17.54 2.24 4.35
C GLN A 29 17.56 3.74 4.01
N ASP A 30 18.31 4.14 2.99
CA ASP A 30 18.31 5.53 2.47
C ASP A 30 16.91 5.97 2.02
N GLY A 31 16.14 5.05 1.43
CA GLY A 31 14.75 5.28 1.05
C GLY A 31 13.82 5.52 2.25
N ILE A 32 14.00 4.74 3.32
CA ILE A 32 13.26 4.89 4.59
C ILE A 32 13.59 6.22 5.25
N ASP A 33 14.87 6.59 5.30
CA ASP A 33 15.34 7.85 5.89
C ASP A 33 14.82 9.07 5.11
N THR A 34 14.81 8.98 3.78
CA THR A 34 14.23 10.00 2.90
C THR A 34 12.72 10.14 3.13
N LEU A 35 11.99 9.03 3.27
CA LEU A 35 10.55 9.05 3.51
C LEU A 35 10.18 9.55 4.90
N THR A 36 10.95 9.19 5.93
CA THR A 36 10.75 9.71 7.28
C THR A 36 11.01 11.21 7.34
N ALA A 37 12.06 11.71 6.69
CA ALA A 37 12.30 13.15 6.54
C ALA A 37 11.12 13.84 5.81
N LYS A 38 10.58 13.20 4.77
CA LYS A 38 9.42 13.72 4.04
C LYS A 38 8.16 13.78 4.90
N ILE A 39 7.89 12.74 5.68
CA ILE A 39 6.78 12.69 6.63
C ILE A 39 6.89 13.83 7.65
N GLU A 40 8.09 14.09 8.17
CA GLU A 40 8.30 15.16 9.15
C GLU A 40 8.10 16.54 8.54
N GLN A 41 8.58 16.74 7.31
CA GLN A 41 8.30 17.95 6.54
C GLN A 41 6.80 18.17 6.33
N ASP A 42 6.07 17.12 5.95
CA ASP A 42 4.63 17.21 5.68
C ASP A 42 3.81 17.42 6.96
N LYS A 43 4.24 16.84 8.10
CA LYS A 43 3.66 17.17 9.41
C LYS A 43 3.81 18.66 9.74
N LYS A 44 5.00 19.22 9.54
CA LYS A 44 5.25 20.64 9.79
C LYS A 44 4.34 21.53 8.93
N LYS A 45 4.18 21.18 7.64
CA LYS A 45 3.25 21.87 6.72
C LYS A 45 1.79 21.73 7.16
N ALA A 46 1.39 20.56 7.65
CA ALA A 46 0.04 20.33 8.15
C ALA A 46 -0.26 21.21 9.38
N VAL A 47 0.67 21.33 10.32
CA VAL A 47 0.53 22.23 11.48
C VAL A 47 0.50 23.70 11.04
N GLU A 48 1.36 24.10 10.10
CA GLU A 48 1.38 25.47 9.59
C GLU A 48 0.07 25.84 8.88
N SER A 49 -0.49 24.93 8.08
CA SER A 49 -1.80 25.15 7.43
C SER A 49 -2.95 25.18 8.44
N GLU A 50 -2.89 24.38 9.52
CA GLU A 50 -3.85 24.44 10.61
C GLU A 50 -3.83 25.80 11.33
N LEU A 51 -2.65 26.31 11.66
CA LEU A 51 -2.51 27.64 12.25
C LEU A 51 -3.05 28.74 11.32
N LYS A 52 -2.77 28.65 10.02
CA LYS A 52 -3.34 29.59 9.02
C LYS A 52 -4.86 29.53 8.95
N MET A 53 -5.46 28.34 9.06
CA MET A 53 -6.92 28.21 9.09
C MET A 53 -7.51 28.87 10.33
N LEU A 54 -6.90 28.68 11.51
CA LEU A 54 -7.37 29.29 12.76
C LEU A 54 -7.31 30.82 12.71
N ASP A 55 -6.20 31.38 12.19
CA ASP A 55 -6.05 32.83 12.00
C ASP A 55 -7.12 33.40 11.06
N LYS A 56 -7.42 32.70 9.95
CA LYS A 56 -8.51 33.07 9.04
C LYS A 56 -9.90 32.99 9.69
N ILE A 57 -10.15 31.98 10.53
CA ILE A 57 -11.42 31.86 11.27
C ILE A 57 -11.58 33.04 12.25
N GLU A 58 -10.50 33.43 12.93
CA GLU A 58 -10.51 34.59 13.82
C GLU A 58 -10.75 35.90 13.05
N GLY A 59 -10.08 36.07 11.90
CA GLY A 59 -10.33 37.19 10.99
C GLY A 59 -11.79 37.24 10.50
N LEU A 60 -12.36 36.11 10.11
CA LEU A 60 -13.77 35.99 9.73
C LEU A 60 -14.70 36.38 10.88
N LYS A 61 -14.41 35.93 12.10
CA LYS A 61 -15.19 36.30 13.29
C LYS A 61 -15.17 37.81 13.53
N LYS A 62 -14.00 38.44 13.42
CA LYS A 62 -13.86 39.89 13.58
C LYS A 62 -14.66 40.66 12.52
N THR A 63 -14.55 40.28 11.25
CA THR A 63 -15.32 40.92 10.16
C THR A 63 -16.83 40.74 10.35
N PHE A 64 -17.27 39.59 10.86
CA PHE A 64 -18.67 39.35 11.20
C PHE A 64 -19.16 40.22 12.37
N GLU A 65 -18.35 40.38 13.42
CA GLU A 65 -18.66 41.28 14.55
C GLU A 65 -18.73 42.74 14.11
N GLU A 66 -17.81 43.20 13.26
CA GLU A 66 -17.83 44.55 12.69
C GLU A 66 -19.10 44.81 11.86
N ALA A 67 -19.47 43.84 11.02
CA ALA A 67 -20.71 43.90 10.25
C ALA A 67 -21.94 43.97 11.18
N SER A 68 -21.99 43.13 12.22
CA SER A 68 -23.09 43.09 13.19
C SER A 68 -23.20 44.39 14.00
N ARG A 69 -22.06 44.96 14.44
CA ARG A 69 -22.04 46.25 15.15
C ARG A 69 -22.54 47.38 14.25
N SER A 70 -22.13 47.38 12.98
CA SER A 70 -22.60 48.38 12.02
C SER A 70 -24.12 48.33 11.88
N GLU A 71 -24.73 47.14 11.80
CA GLU A 71 -26.18 46.97 11.73
C GLU A 71 -26.89 47.48 13.00
N SER A 72 -26.32 47.21 14.18
CA SER A 72 -26.90 47.61 15.46
C SER A 72 -26.92 49.13 15.68
N SER A 73 -25.88 49.84 15.20
CA SER A 73 -25.77 51.31 15.32
C SER A 73 -26.85 52.05 14.52
N LEU A 74 -27.59 51.35 13.66
CA LEU A 74 -28.55 51.92 12.72
C LEU A 74 -30.00 51.69 13.15
N LYS A 75 -30.26 50.80 14.12
CA LYS A 75 -31.58 50.57 14.69
C LYS A 75 -31.88 51.65 15.74
N GLY A 76 -32.62 52.68 15.36
CA GLY A 76 -33.05 53.73 16.33
C GLY A 76 -33.48 55.07 15.73
N GLN A 77 -33.39 55.25 14.42
CA GLN A 77 -33.65 56.52 13.75
C GLN A 77 -35.12 56.68 13.31
N ASN A 78 -36.05 56.69 14.28
CA ASN A 78 -37.50 56.80 14.02
C ASN A 78 -38.01 58.26 13.85
N GLY A 79 -37.12 59.23 13.64
CA GLY A 79 -37.47 60.65 13.56
C GLY A 79 -37.08 61.38 12.26
N LEU A 80 -36.50 60.68 11.28
CA LEU A 80 -36.05 61.31 10.04
C LEU A 80 -37.19 61.48 9.03
N GLY A 81 -37.10 62.54 8.23
CA GLY A 81 -37.95 62.76 7.07
C GLY A 81 -37.77 61.68 6.00
N ARG A 82 -38.71 61.62 5.06
CA ARG A 82 -38.77 60.56 4.05
C ARG A 82 -37.55 60.53 3.13
N ILE A 83 -36.97 61.69 2.82
CA ILE A 83 -35.80 61.79 1.94
C ILE A 83 -34.57 61.26 2.67
N GLU A 84 -34.37 61.70 3.91
CA GLU A 84 -33.24 61.30 4.73
C GLU A 84 -33.29 59.80 5.07
N GLN A 85 -34.50 59.23 5.24
CA GLN A 85 -34.67 57.78 5.37
C GLN A 85 -34.24 57.02 4.11
N MET A 86 -34.48 57.56 2.91
CA MET A 86 -34.07 56.91 1.66
C MET A 86 -32.55 57.00 1.45
N GLU A 87 -31.94 58.14 1.76
CA GLU A 87 -30.48 58.33 1.70
C GLU A 87 -29.78 57.37 2.67
N LEU A 88 -30.22 57.34 3.93
CA LEU A 88 -29.71 56.39 4.93
C LEU A 88 -29.80 54.96 4.40
N LYS A 89 -30.97 54.55 3.89
CA LYS A 89 -31.18 53.19 3.36
C LYS A 89 -30.22 52.87 2.20
N ALA A 90 -29.96 53.83 1.31
CA ALA A 90 -29.01 53.64 0.22
C ALA A 90 -27.56 53.44 0.73
N GLU A 91 -27.15 54.24 1.72
CA GLU A 91 -25.86 54.07 2.40
C GLU A 91 -25.77 52.71 3.09
N LEU A 92 -26.85 52.25 3.73
CA LEU A 92 -26.91 50.94 4.38
C LEU A 92 -26.65 49.80 3.41
N TYR A 93 -27.35 49.81 2.27
CA TYR A 93 -27.11 48.81 1.24
C TYR A 93 -25.67 48.86 0.71
N GLY A 94 -25.07 50.04 0.64
CA GLY A 94 -23.66 50.20 0.28
C GLY A 94 -22.73 49.51 1.28
N ILE A 95 -22.90 49.80 2.57
CA ILE A 95 -22.11 49.22 3.67
C ILE A 95 -22.31 47.70 3.73
N GLU A 96 -23.55 47.24 3.72
CA GLU A 96 -23.89 45.82 3.76
C GLU A 96 -23.29 45.06 2.57
N LYS A 97 -23.41 45.62 1.36
CA LYS A 97 -22.83 45.01 0.15
C LYS A 97 -21.31 44.92 0.24
N GLN A 98 -20.65 45.94 0.80
CA GLN A 98 -19.20 45.89 1.02
C GLN A 98 -18.81 44.84 2.07
N ALA A 99 -19.55 44.74 3.17
CA ALA A 99 -19.33 43.74 4.20
C ALA A 99 -19.50 42.32 3.65
N ARG A 100 -20.56 42.05 2.88
CA ARG A 100 -20.78 40.77 2.21
C ARG A 100 -19.64 40.39 1.28
N LYS A 101 -19.15 41.32 0.45
CA LYS A 101 -17.99 41.07 -0.42
C LYS A 101 -16.72 40.69 0.36
N ARG A 102 -16.47 41.33 1.51
CA ARG A 102 -15.34 40.97 2.38
C ARG A 102 -15.51 39.57 2.94
N LEU A 103 -16.70 39.26 3.48
CA LEU A 103 -17.01 37.93 4.01
C LEU A 103 -16.89 36.83 2.94
N GLU A 104 -17.40 37.06 1.74
CA GLU A 104 -17.27 36.14 0.61
C GLU A 104 -15.80 35.87 0.28
N LYS A 105 -14.97 36.92 0.23
CA LYS A 105 -13.53 36.78 -0.01
C LYS A 105 -12.85 35.95 1.09
N GLU A 106 -13.07 36.29 2.35
CA GLU A 106 -12.51 35.54 3.48
C GLU A 106 -12.97 34.07 3.48
N PHE A 107 -14.23 33.81 3.12
CA PHE A 107 -14.76 32.45 3.01
C PHE A 107 -14.11 31.66 1.87
N THR A 108 -13.89 32.28 0.70
CA THR A 108 -13.16 31.63 -0.41
C THR A 108 -11.72 31.34 -0.01
N ASP A 109 -11.08 32.27 0.69
CA ASP A 109 -9.70 32.16 1.16
C ASP A 109 -9.56 31.05 2.23
N LEU A 110 -10.55 30.91 3.13
CA LEU A 110 -10.62 29.85 4.12
C LEU A 110 -10.87 28.49 3.46
N SER A 111 -11.79 28.43 2.50
CA SER A 111 -12.10 27.20 1.75
C SER A 111 -10.87 26.66 1.05
N LEU A 112 -10.08 27.53 0.42
CA LEU A 112 -8.81 27.16 -0.21
C LEU A 112 -7.83 26.56 0.80
N THR A 113 -7.63 27.20 1.96
CA THR A 113 -6.73 26.65 3.00
C THR A 113 -7.21 25.31 3.57
N ILE A 114 -8.52 25.09 3.68
CA ILE A 114 -9.07 23.80 4.11
C ILE A 114 -8.72 22.71 3.09
N THR A 115 -8.86 22.99 1.79
CA THR A 115 -8.50 22.02 0.75
C THR A 115 -7.01 21.69 0.75
N GLU A 116 -6.14 22.69 0.97
CA GLU A 116 -4.69 22.48 1.11
C GLU A 116 -4.37 21.57 2.31
N TRP A 117 -4.97 21.84 3.47
CA TRP A 117 -4.80 21.03 4.67
C TRP A 117 -5.29 19.59 4.47
N GLN A 118 -6.44 19.40 3.83
CA GLN A 118 -6.96 18.06 3.50
C GLN A 118 -6.01 17.28 2.58
N ASN A 119 -5.44 17.94 1.57
CA ASN A 119 -4.45 17.35 0.67
C ASN A 119 -3.17 16.96 1.44
N CYS A 120 -2.66 17.84 2.31
CA CYS A 120 -1.52 17.51 3.17
C CYS A 120 -1.80 16.29 4.05
N LYS A 121 -2.99 16.21 4.65
CA LYS A 121 -3.39 15.08 5.49
C LYS A 121 -3.46 13.77 4.70
N LYS A 122 -3.98 13.81 3.46
CA LYS A 122 -4.02 12.65 2.56
C LYS A 122 -2.62 12.16 2.21
N ASN A 123 -1.74 13.05 1.76
CA ASN A 123 -0.35 12.70 1.42
C ASN A 123 0.39 12.10 2.62
N LEU A 124 0.15 12.63 3.81
CA LEU A 124 0.75 12.11 5.04
C LEU A 124 0.27 10.68 5.35
N ALA A 125 -0.99 10.36 5.09
CA ALA A 125 -1.50 9.00 5.21
C ALA A 125 -0.84 8.06 4.18
N GLU A 126 -0.69 8.49 2.94
CA GLU A 126 -0.01 7.73 1.88
C GLU A 126 1.45 7.45 2.22
N HIS A 127 2.22 8.47 2.62
CA HIS A 127 3.62 8.30 3.03
C HIS A 127 3.77 7.34 4.22
N ARG A 128 2.84 7.37 5.19
CA ARG A 128 2.84 6.41 6.30
C ARG A 128 2.60 4.97 5.85
N GLN A 129 1.70 4.76 4.87
CA GLN A 129 1.49 3.43 4.30
C GLN A 129 2.72 2.93 3.57
N THR A 130 3.35 3.78 2.75
CA THR A 130 4.60 3.45 2.05
C THR A 130 5.71 3.08 3.03
N LEU A 131 5.89 3.86 4.10
CA LEU A 131 6.87 3.56 5.15
C LEU A 131 6.60 2.20 5.82
N ARG A 132 5.33 1.91 6.13
CA ARG A 132 4.93 0.62 6.71
C ARG A 132 5.24 -0.55 5.78
N LEU A 133 5.02 -0.38 4.47
CA LEU A 133 5.32 -1.40 3.47
C LEU A 133 6.83 -1.60 3.33
N GLN A 134 7.62 -0.54 3.29
CA GLN A 134 9.08 -0.64 3.24
C GLN A 134 9.66 -1.31 4.48
N GLN A 135 9.17 -0.98 5.67
CA GLN A 135 9.59 -1.66 6.90
C GLN A 135 9.27 -3.16 6.83
N LYS A 136 8.09 -3.52 6.33
CA LYS A 136 7.70 -4.92 6.16
C LYS A 136 8.59 -5.65 5.15
N ILE A 137 9.01 -4.98 4.07
CA ILE A 137 9.97 -5.55 3.10
C ILE A 137 11.31 -5.83 3.80
N LEU A 138 11.83 -4.85 4.55
CA LEU A 138 13.07 -5.02 5.31
C LEU A 138 12.98 -6.17 6.34
N ASP A 139 11.87 -6.28 7.05
CA ASP A 139 11.63 -7.35 8.04
C ASP A 139 11.54 -8.74 7.37
N LEU A 140 11.04 -8.83 6.13
CA LEU A 140 11.00 -10.07 5.36
C LEU A 140 12.39 -10.45 4.84
N GLU A 141 13.14 -9.47 4.32
CA GLU A 141 14.51 -9.69 3.82
C GLU A 141 15.47 -10.13 4.93
N THR A 142 15.35 -9.55 6.12
CA THR A 142 16.15 -9.94 7.29
C THR A 142 15.80 -11.34 7.80
N LYS A 143 14.54 -11.76 7.69
CA LYS A 143 14.12 -13.14 8.01
C LYS A 143 14.64 -14.16 7.00
N ASP A 144 14.58 -13.85 5.71
CA ASP A 144 15.12 -14.72 4.65
C ASP A 144 16.66 -14.88 4.75
N SER A 145 17.35 -13.89 5.32
CA SER A 145 18.80 -13.95 5.57
C SER A 145 19.19 -14.82 6.77
N SER A 146 18.26 -15.10 7.70
CA SER A 146 18.54 -15.92 8.89
C SER A 146 18.37 -17.44 8.68
N ASP A 147 17.80 -17.86 7.55
CA ASP A 147 17.58 -19.28 7.21
C ASP A 147 18.50 -19.83 6.10
N GLN A 148 19.52 -19.08 5.64
CA GLN A 148 20.43 -19.56 4.60
C GLN A 148 21.81 -20.02 5.13
N GLN A 149 21.89 -21.32 5.43
CA GLN A 149 23.09 -22.11 5.13
C GLN A 149 23.49 -21.92 3.64
N PRO A 150 24.79 -21.88 3.30
CA PRO A 150 25.23 -21.65 1.93
C PRO A 150 25.11 -22.94 1.11
N GLY A 151 24.16 -22.97 0.18
CA GLY A 151 24.08 -24.05 -0.79
C GLY A 151 22.86 -23.96 -1.70
N ALA A 152 22.90 -23.11 -2.73
CA ALA A 152 22.15 -23.45 -3.93
C ALA A 152 22.85 -24.65 -4.59
N PRO A 153 22.09 -25.67 -5.01
CA PRO A 153 21.88 -25.74 -6.45
C PRO A 153 20.44 -26.10 -6.79
N ALA A 154 19.86 -25.32 -7.71
CA ALA A 154 18.58 -25.61 -8.36
C ALA A 154 17.39 -25.74 -7.40
N VAL A 155 16.19 -25.61 -7.95
CA VAL A 155 14.97 -26.04 -7.26
C VAL A 155 15.08 -27.56 -7.08
N ASN A 156 15.67 -28.02 -5.97
CA ASN A 156 15.55 -29.40 -5.52
C ASN A 156 14.18 -29.54 -4.88
N LEU A 157 13.29 -30.27 -5.55
CA LEU A 157 11.99 -30.74 -5.04
C LEU A 157 12.13 -31.72 -3.84
N ASP A 158 13.28 -31.77 -3.17
CA ASP A 158 13.57 -32.78 -2.14
C ASP A 158 13.16 -32.37 -0.72
N ASP A 159 12.79 -31.11 -0.50
CA ASP A 159 12.35 -30.61 0.82
C ASP A 159 10.83 -30.53 1.02
N ILE A 160 10.02 -31.06 0.09
CA ILE A 160 8.63 -31.43 0.41
C ILE A 160 8.65 -32.85 0.99
N LYS A 161 9.15 -33.03 2.21
CA LYS A 161 9.02 -34.31 2.94
C LYS A 161 7.61 -34.52 3.51
N ASN A 162 6.59 -34.08 2.77
CA ASN A 162 5.20 -34.45 3.02
C ASN A 162 4.64 -34.99 1.72
N TYR A 163 4.92 -36.28 1.49
CA TYR A 163 4.34 -37.05 0.40
C TYR A 163 3.27 -37.96 0.96
N GLU A 164 2.11 -37.97 0.31
CA GLU A 164 1.12 -39.01 0.53
C GLU A 164 1.33 -40.12 -0.51
N ALA A 165 1.30 -41.36 -0.06
CA ALA A 165 1.39 -42.52 -0.94
C ALA A 165 -0.01 -42.82 -1.48
N TYR A 166 -0.17 -42.76 -2.81
CA TYR A 166 -1.44 -43.03 -3.47
C TYR A 166 -1.34 -44.26 -4.36
N ASP A 167 -2.26 -45.20 -4.16
CA ASP A 167 -2.39 -46.41 -4.96
C ASP A 167 -3.34 -46.14 -6.14
N VAL A 168 -2.84 -46.26 -7.37
CA VAL A 168 -3.63 -46.05 -8.59
C VAL A 168 -4.70 -47.14 -8.71
N LYS A 169 -5.98 -46.78 -8.55
CA LYS A 169 -7.11 -47.73 -8.58
C LYS A 169 -7.46 -48.24 -9.99
N LYS A 170 -7.22 -47.43 -11.02
CA LYS A 170 -7.57 -47.73 -12.42
C LYS A 170 -6.51 -47.15 -13.35
N ASP A 171 -6.29 -47.80 -14.49
CA ASP A 171 -5.44 -47.30 -15.57
C ASP A 171 -5.90 -45.89 -15.98
N ALA A 172 -5.08 -44.89 -15.66
CA ALA A 172 -5.41 -43.48 -15.82
C ALA A 172 -4.17 -42.65 -16.11
N THR A 173 -4.34 -41.54 -16.79
CA THR A 173 -3.27 -40.57 -17.05
C THR A 173 -2.99 -39.71 -15.83
N LEU A 174 -1.79 -39.12 -15.75
CA LEU A 174 -1.41 -38.25 -14.63
C LEU A 174 -2.35 -37.06 -14.45
N ARG A 175 -2.93 -36.54 -15.55
CA ARG A 175 -3.94 -35.49 -15.54
C ARG A 175 -5.26 -35.92 -14.91
N GLU A 176 -5.68 -37.15 -15.18
CA GLU A 176 -6.90 -37.69 -14.58
C GLU A 176 -6.69 -37.97 -13.09
N ILE A 177 -5.49 -38.44 -12.70
CA ILE A 177 -5.13 -38.67 -11.30
C ILE A 177 -5.07 -37.36 -10.53
N SER A 178 -4.47 -36.29 -11.07
CA SER A 178 -4.42 -34.98 -10.40
C SER A 178 -5.80 -34.31 -10.29
N ALA A 179 -6.69 -34.55 -11.26
CA ALA A 179 -8.06 -34.06 -11.24
C ALA A 179 -8.92 -34.71 -10.15
N MET A 180 -8.50 -35.84 -9.58
CA MET A 180 -9.27 -36.49 -8.51
C MET A 180 -9.28 -35.63 -7.24
N PRO A 181 -10.44 -35.49 -6.58
CA PRO A 181 -10.54 -34.73 -5.33
C PRO A 181 -9.76 -35.37 -4.18
N GLU A 182 -9.50 -36.68 -4.25
CA GLU A 182 -8.65 -37.41 -3.29
C GLU A 182 -7.15 -37.03 -3.40
N VAL A 183 -6.75 -36.35 -4.48
CA VAL A 183 -5.35 -35.99 -4.78
C VAL A 183 -5.14 -34.48 -4.71
N TYR A 184 -5.64 -33.74 -5.71
CA TYR A 184 -5.53 -32.28 -5.77
C TYR A 184 -6.84 -31.59 -6.15
N GLY A 185 -7.77 -32.30 -6.79
CA GLY A 185 -8.98 -31.73 -7.37
C GLY A 185 -8.72 -30.81 -8.56
N SER A 186 -7.52 -30.85 -9.15
CA SER A 186 -7.14 -30.00 -10.28
C SER A 186 -6.26 -30.75 -11.28
N ALA A 187 -6.71 -30.80 -12.54
CA ALA A 187 -6.00 -31.45 -13.61
C ALA A 187 -4.62 -30.82 -13.88
N ASP A 188 -4.46 -29.51 -13.65
CA ASP A 188 -3.25 -28.74 -13.96
C ASP A 188 -2.04 -29.11 -13.08
N MET A 189 -2.28 -29.82 -11.97
CA MET A 189 -1.24 -30.17 -11.00
C MET A 189 -0.52 -31.49 -11.32
N TRP A 190 -0.79 -32.08 -12.49
CA TRP A 190 -0.18 -33.33 -12.95
C TRP A 190 1.36 -33.25 -13.05
N GLU A 191 1.91 -32.07 -13.34
CA GLU A 191 3.35 -31.84 -13.44
C GLU A 191 4.08 -32.09 -12.13
N GLN A 192 3.43 -31.79 -11.00
CA GLN A 192 4.02 -31.98 -9.67
C GLN A 192 4.14 -33.48 -9.34
N ILE A 193 3.12 -34.26 -9.70
CA ILE A 193 3.14 -35.72 -9.58
C ILE A 193 4.24 -36.31 -10.46
N TYR A 194 4.37 -35.82 -11.70
CA TYR A 194 5.41 -36.28 -12.62
C TYR A 194 6.81 -35.98 -12.08
N LYS A 195 7.05 -34.76 -11.57
CA LYS A 195 8.36 -34.38 -11.00
C LYS A 195 8.74 -35.26 -9.81
N ALA A 196 7.78 -35.56 -8.92
CA ALA A 196 8.01 -36.42 -7.75
C ALA A 196 8.23 -37.90 -8.11
N ASN A 197 7.67 -38.37 -9.23
CA ASN A 197 7.71 -39.78 -9.66
C ASN A 197 8.50 -39.98 -10.95
N LYS A 198 9.40 -39.06 -11.31
CA LYS A 198 10.18 -39.11 -12.55
C LYS A 198 11.01 -40.39 -12.70
N ASN A 199 11.38 -41.01 -11.58
CA ASN A 199 12.09 -42.28 -11.55
C ASN A 199 11.20 -43.48 -11.91
N LEU A 200 9.88 -43.39 -11.72
CA LEU A 200 8.90 -44.44 -11.98
C LEU A 200 8.20 -44.25 -13.33
N ILE A 201 7.92 -43.00 -13.72
CA ILE A 201 7.20 -42.67 -14.94
C ILE A 201 8.17 -42.07 -15.95
N LYS A 202 8.46 -42.83 -17.01
CA LYS A 202 9.36 -42.39 -18.09
C LYS A 202 8.69 -41.43 -19.07
N ASP A 203 7.38 -41.54 -19.23
CA ASP A 203 6.61 -40.77 -20.20
C ASP A 203 5.30 -40.27 -19.56
N PRO A 204 5.11 -38.94 -19.41
CA PRO A 204 3.94 -38.38 -18.75
C PRO A 204 2.65 -38.51 -19.57
N ALA A 205 2.75 -38.78 -20.88
CA ALA A 205 1.59 -38.93 -21.76
C ALA A 205 0.97 -40.33 -21.73
N LYS A 206 1.64 -41.31 -21.12
CA LYS A 206 1.15 -42.69 -21.04
C LYS A 206 0.29 -42.91 -19.79
N PRO A 207 -0.76 -43.74 -19.88
CA PRO A 207 -1.54 -44.13 -18.71
C PRO A 207 -0.67 -44.91 -17.72
N VAL A 208 -0.83 -44.62 -16.44
CA VAL A 208 -0.20 -45.34 -15.34
C VAL A 208 -1.07 -46.56 -15.02
N PRO A 209 -0.50 -47.79 -14.99
CA PRO A 209 -1.29 -48.99 -14.73
C PRO A 209 -1.80 -49.05 -13.28
N ALA A 210 -2.96 -49.64 -13.10
CA ALA A 210 -3.59 -49.89 -11.81
C ALA A 210 -2.66 -50.72 -10.89
N GLY A 211 -2.61 -50.35 -9.62
CA GLY A 211 -1.72 -50.95 -8.61
C GLY A 211 -0.36 -50.28 -8.47
N THR A 212 -0.06 -49.24 -9.27
CA THR A 212 1.18 -48.46 -9.11
C THR A 212 1.08 -47.52 -7.92
N LYS A 213 2.12 -47.47 -7.07
CA LYS A 213 2.22 -46.54 -5.94
C LYS A 213 2.90 -45.25 -6.36
N LEU A 214 2.20 -44.13 -6.26
CA LEU A 214 2.71 -42.80 -6.60
C LEU A 214 2.95 -41.98 -5.34
N LYS A 215 4.00 -41.16 -5.36
CA LYS A 215 4.28 -40.14 -4.35
C LYS A 215 3.59 -38.84 -4.71
N ILE A 216 2.67 -38.36 -3.88
CA ILE A 216 1.91 -37.13 -4.13
C ILE A 216 2.38 -36.04 -3.17
N PRO A 217 3.01 -34.96 -3.66
CA PRO A 217 3.40 -33.82 -2.82
C PRO A 217 2.19 -33.12 -2.18
N ILE A 218 2.17 -32.94 -0.86
CA ILE A 218 1.13 -32.14 -0.19
C ILE A 218 1.49 -30.66 -0.37
N ILE A 219 0.73 -29.97 -1.21
CA ILE A 219 0.80 -28.51 -1.35
C ILE A 219 -0.29 -27.90 -0.47
N SER A 220 0.08 -27.03 0.48
CA SER A 220 -0.89 -26.29 1.27
C SER A 220 -1.67 -25.36 0.33
N GLN A 221 -2.88 -25.75 -0.06
CA GLN A 221 -3.75 -24.89 -0.84
C GLN A 221 -4.11 -23.67 0.02
N THR A 222 -3.55 -22.50 -0.31
CA THR A 222 -4.06 -21.23 0.18
C THR A 222 -5.45 -20.99 -0.39
N PRO A 223 -6.40 -20.48 0.42
CA PRO A 223 -7.79 -20.31 0.01
C PRO A 223 -7.91 -19.35 -1.18
N LYS A 224 -8.73 -19.72 -2.15
CA LYS A 224 -9.18 -18.88 -3.27
C LYS A 224 -9.74 -17.57 -2.72
N PHE A 225 -9.12 -16.46 -3.13
CA PHE A 225 -9.65 -15.09 -2.97
C PHE A 225 -10.63 -14.76 -4.12
N ASP A 226 -11.52 -15.70 -4.45
CA ASP A 226 -12.61 -15.48 -5.41
C ASP A 226 -13.87 -15.18 -4.59
N ASP A 227 -13.99 -13.98 -4.02
CA ASP A 227 -15.25 -13.33 -3.61
C ASP A 227 -14.96 -11.95 -2.97
N LEU A 228 -14.52 -11.00 -3.79
CA LEU A 228 -14.62 -9.56 -3.49
C LEU A 228 -15.11 -8.84 -4.75
N ASN A 229 -16.39 -9.06 -5.05
CA ASN A 229 -17.22 -8.11 -5.79
C ASN A 229 -18.10 -7.35 -4.81
#